data_AF-A0AAV7SIW8-F1
#
_entry.id   AF-A0AAV7SIW8-F1
#
_cell.length_a   1.000
_cell.length_b   1.000
_cell.length_c   1.000
_cell.angle_alpha   90.00
_cell.angle_beta   90.00
_cell.angle_gamma   90.00
#
_symmetry.space_group_name_H-M   'P 1'
#
loop_
_entity.id
_entity.type
_entity.pdbx_description
1 polymer ?
#
loop_
_entity_poly.entity_id
_entity_poly.type
_entity_poly.pdbx_seq_one_letter_code
_entity_poly.pdbx_strand_id
1 'polypeptide(L)'
;MVIRFLHYCDRNIVLKETRSLAEVRVSSAKVMFFPNYMIAVQRNNFLAVKRRLRDLGFAYSLLFPARLRVVAAYTTHFFTTPEEAWHWTESSDNCATRSVRLEPTGDSSSQQNRRG
;
A
#
# COMPACT_ATOMS: atom_id res chain seq x y z
N MET A 1 14.92 27.98 -5.37
CA MET A 1 16.04 27.23 -4.76
C MET A 1 15.54 25.85 -4.36
N VAL A 2 16.30 24.78 -4.63
CA VAL A 2 15.95 23.42 -4.20
C VAL A 2 17.01 22.95 -3.21
N ILE A 3 16.58 22.56 -2.02
CA ILE A 3 17.47 22.04 -0.97
C ILE A 3 17.28 20.53 -0.86
N ARG A 4 18.39 19.79 -0.86
CA ARG A 4 18.40 18.36 -0.57
C ARG A 4 18.93 18.16 0.84
N PHE A 5 18.09 17.62 1.71
CA PHE A 5 18.52 17.17 3.04
C PHE A 5 19.15 15.78 2.93
N LEU A 6 20.19 15.53 3.70
CA LEU A 6 20.81 14.20 3.79
C LEU A 6 19.84 13.19 4.42
N HIS A 7 19.21 13.58 5.53
CA HIS A 7 18.23 12.74 6.22
C HIS A 7 16.81 13.24 6.00
N TYR A 8 15.89 12.28 5.83
CA TYR A 8 14.46 12.56 5.71
C TYR A 8 13.86 13.14 7.00
N CYS A 9 14.37 12.72 8.17
CA CYS A 9 13.92 13.23 9.46
C CYS A 9 14.19 14.74 9.58
N ASP A 10 15.41 15.18 9.26
CA ASP A 10 15.81 16.59 9.32
C ASP A 10 14.91 17.46 8.43
N ARG A 11 14.63 17.00 7.21
CA ARG A 11 13.67 17.66 6.31
C ARG A 11 12.31 17.85 6.97
N ASN A 12 11.78 16.81 7.60
CA ASN A 12 10.45 16.87 8.21
C ASN A 12 10.40 17.77 9.44
N ILE A 13 11.46 17.75 10.26
CA ILE A 13 11.59 18.65 11.41
C ILE A 13 11.56 20.10 10.91
N VAL A 14 12.42 20.46 9.95
CA VAL A 14 12.45 21.82 9.39
C VAL A 14 11.11 22.25 8.81
N LEU A 15 10.44 21.38 8.04
CA LEU A 15 9.12 21.69 7.48
C LEU A 15 8.04 21.83 8.56
N LYS A 16 8.12 21.04 9.64
CA LYS A 16 7.19 21.11 10.76
C LYS A 16 7.38 22.40 11.54
N GLU A 17 8.62 22.71 11.92
CA GLU A 17 8.95 23.93 12.66
C GLU A 17 8.58 25.17 11.84
N THR A 18 8.86 25.17 10.53
CA THR A 18 8.48 26.26 9.64
C THR A 18 6.97 26.49 9.58
N ARG A 19 6.15 25.44 9.64
CA ARG A 19 4.68 25.59 9.66
C ARG A 19 4.17 26.08 11.02
N SER A 20 4.88 25.76 12.09
CA SER A 20 4.58 26.26 13.43
C SER A 20 4.94 27.74 13.59
N LEU A 21 5.96 28.19 12.85
CA LEU A 21 6.35 29.59 12.78
C LEU A 21 5.44 30.32 11.77
N ALA A 22 4.83 31.43 12.19
CA ALA A 22 3.98 32.23 11.30
C ALA A 22 4.78 32.86 10.14
N GLU A 23 6.07 33.16 10.37
CA GLU A 23 6.96 33.75 9.37
C GLU A 23 8.41 33.27 9.57
N VAL A 24 9.08 32.93 8.47
CA VAL A 24 10.52 32.64 8.45
C VAL A 24 11.20 33.69 7.58
N ARG A 25 12.18 34.42 8.13
CA ARG A 25 12.97 35.43 7.41
C ARG A 25 14.43 35.01 7.32
N VAL A 26 15.03 35.16 6.15
CA VAL A 26 16.46 35.01 5.92
C VAL A 26 16.98 36.33 5.37
N SER A 27 17.90 36.98 6.09
CA SER A 27 18.50 38.26 5.67
C SER A 27 17.47 39.31 5.23
N SER A 28 16.44 39.53 6.07
CA SER A 28 15.27 40.41 5.86
C SER A 28 14.22 39.95 4.84
N ALA A 29 14.50 38.93 4.02
CA ALA A 29 13.54 38.40 3.05
C ALA A 29 12.66 37.31 3.66
N LYS A 30 11.34 37.38 3.40
CA LYS A 30 10.39 36.32 3.76
C LYS A 30 10.61 35.08 2.89
N VAL A 31 10.84 33.93 3.52
CA VAL A 31 11.04 32.65 2.84
C VAL A 31 9.90 31.71 3.16
N MET A 32 9.38 31.05 2.13
CA MET A 32 8.34 30.03 2.25
C MET A 32 8.94 28.66 1.93
N PHE A 33 8.59 27.66 2.73
CA PHE A 33 9.08 26.29 2.56
C PHE A 33 7.92 25.39 2.15
N PHE A 34 8.09 24.71 1.01
CA PHE A 34 7.11 23.76 0.49
C PHE A 34 7.75 22.39 0.35
N PRO A 35 7.04 21.30 0.71
CA PRO A 35 7.49 19.96 0.39
C PRO A 35 7.45 19.72 -1.12
N ASN A 36 8.36 18.89 -1.63
CA ASN A 36 8.25 18.38 -3.00
C ASN A 36 6.99 17.52 -3.14
N TYR A 37 5.99 18.06 -3.86
CA TYR A 37 4.64 17.49 -4.00
C TYR A 37 4.59 16.27 -4.92
N MET A 38 5.54 16.13 -5.86
CA MET A 38 5.56 15.03 -6.82
C MET A 38 5.58 13.66 -6.13
N ILE A 39 6.26 13.56 -5.00
CA ILE A 39 6.37 12.32 -4.20
C ILE A 39 5.02 11.99 -3.54
N ALA A 40 4.28 13.00 -3.07
CA ALA A 40 2.97 12.78 -2.45
C ALA A 40 1.94 12.30 -3.47
N VAL A 41 1.93 12.91 -4.66
CA VAL A 41 1.06 12.50 -5.78
C VAL A 41 1.32 11.05 -6.19
N GLN A 42 2.60 10.66 -6.32
CA GLN A 42 2.96 9.28 -6.64
C GLN A 42 2.43 8.28 -5.60
N ARG A 43 2.46 8.61 -4.31
CA ARG A 43 1.90 7.74 -3.26
C ARG A 43 0.37 7.62 -3.34
N ASN A 44 -0.31 8.71 -3.67
CA ASN A 44 -1.76 8.71 -3.82
C ASN A 44 -2.20 7.84 -5.00
N ASN A 45 -1.41 7.73 -6.06
CA ASN A 45 -1.73 6.85 -7.20
C ASN A 45 -1.84 5.37 -6.80
N PHE A 46 -1.22 4.94 -5.69
CA PHE A 46 -1.33 3.57 -5.17
C PHE A 46 -2.55 3.34 -4.25
N LEU A 47 -3.40 4.33 -4.00
CA LEU A 47 -4.57 4.20 -3.10
C LEU A 47 -5.55 3.10 -3.56
N ALA A 48 -5.84 3.05 -4.87
CA ALA A 48 -6.75 2.06 -5.44
C ALA A 48 -6.19 0.64 -5.29
N VAL A 49 -4.92 0.43 -5.66
CA VAL A 49 -4.23 -0.86 -5.54
C VAL A 49 -4.17 -1.34 -4.08
N LYS A 50 -3.91 -0.44 -3.13
CA LYS A 50 -3.90 -0.79 -1.69
C LYS A 50 -5.25 -1.27 -1.19
N ARG A 51 -6.34 -0.65 -1.66
CA ARG A 51 -7.69 -1.09 -1.30
C ARG A 51 -7.90 -2.51 -1.80
N ARG A 52 -7.57 -2.78 -3.06
CA ARG A 52 -7.68 -4.11 -3.64
C ARG A 52 -6.85 -5.16 -2.89
N LEU A 53 -5.59 -4.86 -2.57
CA LEU A 53 -4.73 -5.77 -1.81
C LEU A 53 -5.27 -6.09 -0.42
N ARG A 54 -5.94 -5.12 0.22
CA ARG A 54 -6.60 -5.32 1.52
C ARG A 54 -7.80 -6.25 1.39
N ASP A 55 -8.61 -6.05 0.36
CA ASP A 55 -9.78 -6.91 0.09
C ASP A 55 -9.36 -8.36 -0.16
N LEU A 56 -8.18 -8.57 -0.74
CA LEU A 56 -7.58 -9.88 -1.00
C LEU A 56 -6.79 -10.47 0.18
N GLY A 57 -6.60 -9.71 1.26
CA GLY A 57 -5.87 -10.17 2.45
C GLY A 57 -4.35 -10.27 2.28
N PHE A 58 -3.74 -9.64 1.26
CA PHE A 58 -2.29 -9.66 1.08
C PHE A 58 -1.57 -8.68 2.01
N ALA A 59 -0.42 -9.08 2.54
CA ALA A 59 0.47 -8.19 3.28
C ALA A 59 1.21 -7.26 2.30
N TYR A 60 1.10 -5.95 2.53
CA TYR A 60 1.72 -4.94 1.67
C TYR A 60 2.37 -3.80 2.46
N SER A 61 3.41 -3.20 1.88
CA SER A 61 4.12 -2.03 2.42
C SER A 61 4.47 -1.05 1.29
N LEU A 62 4.37 0.26 1.53
CA LEU A 62 4.76 1.27 0.54
C LEU A 62 6.09 1.93 0.96
N LEU A 63 7.17 1.62 0.24
CA LEU A 63 8.50 2.17 0.46
C LEU A 63 8.64 3.57 -0.16
N PHE A 64 9.49 4.41 0.44
CA PHE A 64 9.83 5.73 -0.11
C PHE A 64 10.66 5.58 -1.40
N PRO A 65 10.44 6.42 -2.42
CA PRO A 65 9.42 7.48 -2.54
C PRO A 65 8.01 6.95 -2.82
N ALA A 66 7.84 5.94 -3.68
CA ALA A 66 6.56 5.29 -3.97
C ALA A 66 6.74 3.90 -4.61
N ARG A 67 7.36 2.95 -3.88
CA ARG A 67 7.53 1.56 -4.35
C ARG A 67 6.65 0.62 -3.53
N LEU A 68 5.71 -0.06 -4.18
CA LEU A 68 4.80 -0.98 -3.51
C LEU A 68 5.44 -2.35 -3.35
N ARG A 69 5.59 -2.80 -2.11
CA ARG A 69 6.04 -4.14 -1.75
C ARG A 69 4.82 -4.99 -1.42
N VAL A 70 4.67 -6.13 -2.08
CA VAL A 70 3.62 -7.12 -1.79
C VAL A 70 4.29 -8.46 -1.46
N VAL A 71 3.81 -9.12 -0.41
CA VAL A 71 4.28 -10.46 -0.01
C VAL A 71 3.20 -11.47 -0.39
N ALA A 72 3.52 -12.36 -1.32
CA ALA A 72 2.60 -13.37 -1.82
C ALA A 72 3.26 -14.75 -1.82
N ALA A 73 2.60 -15.70 -1.15
CA ALA A 73 2.98 -17.10 -0.96
C ALA A 73 4.35 -17.39 -0.32
N TYR A 74 5.40 -16.60 -0.57
CA TYR A 74 6.77 -16.70 -0.05
C TYR A 74 7.69 -15.73 -0.84
N THR A 75 7.17 -15.12 -1.90
CA THR A 75 7.88 -14.18 -2.78
C THR A 75 7.50 -12.75 -2.44
N THR A 76 8.50 -11.87 -2.43
CA THR A 76 8.28 -10.42 -2.31
C THR A 76 8.35 -9.79 -3.69
N HIS A 77 7.26 -9.17 -4.13
CA HIS A 77 7.19 -8.41 -5.37
C HIS A 77 7.32 -6.92 -5.08
N PHE A 78 8.02 -6.19 -5.96
CA PHE A 78 8.21 -4.76 -5.88
C PHE A 78 7.69 -4.09 -7.15
N PHE A 79 6.73 -3.18 -7.00
CA PHE A 79 6.14 -2.44 -8.10
C PHE A 79 6.52 -0.97 -8.00
N THR A 80 6.90 -0.37 -9.13
CA THR A 80 7.23 1.06 -9.22
C THR A 80 6.10 1.87 -9.84
N THR A 81 5.27 1.24 -10.67
CA THR A 81 4.09 1.86 -11.27
C THR A 81 2.81 1.26 -10.69
N PRO A 82 1.74 2.06 -10.56
CA PRO A 82 0.45 1.57 -10.07
C PRO A 82 -0.23 0.62 -11.06
N GLU A 83 0.00 0.80 -12.37
CA GLU A 83 -0.57 -0.01 -13.44
C GLU A 83 -0.03 -1.44 -13.42
N GLU A 84 1.28 -1.60 -13.26
CA GLU A 84 1.93 -2.92 -13.12
C GLU A 84 1.37 -3.67 -11.90
N ALA A 85 1.21 -2.96 -10.78
CA ALA A 85 0.65 -3.54 -9.57
C ALA A 85 -0.83 -3.94 -9.74
N TRP A 86 -1.59 -3.17 -10.52
CA TRP A 86 -2.99 -3.46 -10.81
C TRP A 86 -3.14 -4.75 -11.63
N HIS A 87 -2.39 -4.87 -12.73
CA HIS A 87 -2.37 -6.10 -13.54
C HIS A 87 -1.94 -7.34 -12.74
N TRP A 88 -0.98 -7.15 -11.81
CA TRP A 88 -0.58 -8.22 -10.91
C TRP A 88 -1.71 -8.62 -9.94
N THR A 89 -2.49 -7.65 -9.41
CA THR A 89 -3.65 -7.97 -8.57
C THR A 89 -4.74 -8.72 -9.34
N GLU A 90 -5.05 -8.33 -10.57
CA GLU A 90 -6.02 -9.03 -11.43
C GLU A 90 -5.59 -10.48 -11.72
N SER A 91 -4.30 -10.68 -11.98
CA SER A 91 -3.73 -12.01 -12.18
C SER A 91 -3.80 -12.88 -10.91
N SER A 92 -3.64 -12.24 -9.75
CA SER A 92 -3.67 -12.91 -8.44
C SER A 92 -5.09 -13.28 -7.99
N ASP A 93 -6.09 -12.47 -8.36
CA ASP A 93 -7.52 -12.74 -8.10
C ASP A 93 -7.98 -14.07 -8.72
N ASN A 94 -7.50 -14.35 -9.94
CA ASN A 94 -7.78 -15.60 -10.64
C ASN A 94 -7.13 -16.82 -9.99
N CYS A 95 -6.05 -16.63 -9.22
CA CYS A 95 -5.38 -17.70 -8.49
C CYS A 95 -6.05 -17.97 -7.13
N ALA A 96 -6.42 -16.91 -6.39
CA ALA A 96 -7.10 -17.02 -5.10
C ALA A 96 -8.52 -17.60 -5.22
N THR A 97 -9.23 -17.34 -6.32
CA THR A 97 -10.58 -17.87 -6.56
C THR A 97 -10.58 -19.39 -6.82
N ARG A 98 -9.43 -20.00 -7.13
CA ARG A 98 -9.31 -21.45 -7.40
C ARG A 98 -9.10 -22.31 -6.15
N SER A 99 -8.68 -21.74 -5.01
CA SER A 99 -8.51 -22.51 -3.77
C SER A 99 -9.78 -22.66 -2.94
N VAL A 100 -10.90 -22.04 -3.35
CA VAL A 100 -12.24 -22.22 -2.73
C VAL A 100 -13.16 -22.94 -3.71
N ARG A 101 -12.81 -24.17 -4.10
CA ARG A 101 -13.78 -25.16 -4.60
C ARG A 101 -13.33 -26.57 -4.22
N LEU A 102 -13.57 -26.93 -2.97
CA LEU A 102 -13.87 -28.30 -2.59
C LEU A 102 -15.00 -28.25 -1.56
N GLU A 103 -16.23 -28.30 -2.05
CA GLU A 103 -17.40 -28.83 -1.36
C GLU A 103 -18.14 -29.68 -2.42
N PRO A 104 -18.88 -30.75 -2.10
CA PRO A 104 -19.17 -31.37 -0.80
C PRO A 104 -18.94 -32.91 -0.81
N THR A 105 -18.60 -33.53 0.32
CA THR A 105 -18.86 -34.99 0.46
C THR A 105 -20.24 -35.14 1.10
N GLY A 106 -21.27 -35.17 0.24
CA GLY A 106 -22.56 -35.67 0.65
C GLY A 106 -22.48 -37.18 0.81
N ASP A 107 -22.85 -37.67 1.98
CA ASP A 107 -23.47 -38.99 2.11
C ASP A 107 -24.74 -38.84 2.94
N SER A 108 -25.86 -38.73 2.22
CA SER A 108 -27.17 -39.10 2.75
C SER A 108 -27.27 -40.61 2.67
N SER A 109 -27.27 -41.29 3.81
CA SER A 109 -27.80 -42.65 3.91
C SER A 109 -28.71 -42.74 5.13
N SER A 110 -30.00 -42.67 4.82
CA SER A 110 -31.12 -43.10 5.63
C SER A 110 -31.04 -44.60 5.96
N GLN A 111 -31.50 -44.99 7.16
CA GLN A 111 -32.13 -46.27 7.57
C GLN A 111 -31.58 -46.74 8.94
N GLN A 112 -32.36 -46.65 10.02
CA GLN A 112 -33.39 -47.61 10.46
C GLN A 112 -32.81 -48.76 11.31
N ASN A 113 -32.93 -48.67 12.64
CA ASN A 113 -32.89 -49.83 13.56
C ASN A 113 -33.67 -49.46 14.85
N ARG A 114 -34.96 -49.82 14.97
CA ARG A 114 -35.50 -51.05 15.58
C ARG A 114 -34.94 -51.38 16.98
N ARG A 115 -35.87 -51.30 17.94
CA ARG A 115 -36.18 -52.24 19.06
C ARG A 115 -35.08 -52.58 20.07
N GLY A 116 -35.42 -52.32 21.33
CA GLY A 116 -34.79 -52.81 22.56
C GLY A 116 -35.46 -52.12 23.74
#